data_AF-A0A7W1CE10-F1
#
_entry.id   AF-A0A7W1CE10-F1
#
_cell.length_a   1.000
_cell.length_b   1.000
_cell.length_c   1.000
_cell.angle_alpha   90.00
_cell.angle_beta   90.00
_cell.angle_gamma   90.00
#
_symmetry.space_group_name_H-M   'P 1'
#
loop_
_entity.id
_entity.type
_entity.pdbx_description
1 polymer ?
#
loop_
_entity_poly.entity_id
_entity_poly.type
_entity_poly.pdbx_seq_one_letter_code
_entity_poly.pdbx_strand_id
1 'polypeptide(L)' 'MIKLLALDLDGTLLNSRGEIPENNIEAIQRAEANGVLV' A
#
# COMPACT_ATOMS: atom_id res chain seq x y z
N MET A 1 -16.38 -4.26 -5.31
CA MET A 1 -15.54 -3.05 -5.50
C MET A 1 -15.00 -2.65 -4.14
N ILE A 2 -13.68 -2.66 -3.97
CA ILE A 2 -13.03 -2.19 -2.74
C ILE A 2 -12.95 -0.67 -2.81
N LYS A 3 -13.22 0.00 -1.69
CA LYS A 3 -13.16 1.48 -1.58
C LYS A 3 -12.12 1.98 -0.60
N LEU A 4 -11.72 1.13 0.35
CA LEU A 4 -10.76 1.43 1.40
C LEU A 4 -9.83 0.22 1.58
N LEU A 5 -8.53 0.48 1.66
CA LEU A 5 -7.51 -0.49 2.03
C LEU A 5 -6.72 0.03 3.23
N ALA A 6 -7.18 -0.25 4.44
CA ALA A 6 -6.42 0.10 5.65
C ALA A 6 -5.26 -0.88 5.85
N LEU A 7 -4.02 -0.37 5.80
CA LEU A 7 -2.80 -1.16 5.96
C LEU A 7 -2.15 -0.86 7.32
N ASP A 8 -1.71 -1.92 7.99
CA ASP A 8 -0.77 -1.78 9.09
C ASP A 8 0.64 -1.42 8.55
N LEU A 9 1.47 -0.79 9.37
CA LEU A 9 2.78 -0.29 8.97
C LEU A 9 3.85 -1.37 9.13
N ASP A 10 4.29 -1.60 10.36
CA ASP A 10 5.43 -2.47 10.66
C ASP A 10 5.10 -3.94 10.45
N GLY A 11 5.91 -4.63 9.64
CA GLY A 11 5.69 -6.05 9.34
C GLY A 11 4.53 -6.32 8.38
N THR A 12 3.88 -5.27 7.86
CA THR A 12 2.84 -5.36 6.83
C THR A 12 3.22 -4.53 5.60
N LEU A 13 3.19 -3.19 5.68
CA LEU A 13 3.59 -2.31 4.58
C LEU A 13 5.10 -2.12 4.50
N LEU A 14 5.74 -1.99 5.66
CA LEU A 14 7.18 -1.83 5.80
C LEU A 14 7.89 -3.19 5.80
N ASN A 15 9.00 -3.27 5.07
CA ASN A 15 9.88 -4.43 5.12
C ASN A 15 10.69 -4.45 6.44
N SER A 16 11.54 -5.46 6.62
CA SER A 16 12.37 -5.61 7.84
C SER A 16 13.39 -4.49 8.08
N ARG A 17 13.58 -3.56 7.13
CA ARG A 17 14.42 -2.37 7.26
C ARG A 17 13.61 -1.10 7.52
N GLY A 18 12.29 -1.19 7.64
CA GLY A 18 11.41 -0.03 7.81
C GLY A 18 11.14 0.76 6.52
N GLU A 19 11.38 0.16 5.35
CA GLU A 19 11.18 0.80 4.04
C GLU A 19 9.94 0.26 3.36
N ILE A 20 9.26 1.08 2.55
CA ILE A 20 8.21 0.60 1.65
C ILE A 20 8.89 0.07 0.37
N PRO A 21 8.73 -1.23 0.03
CA PRO A 21 9.25 -1.77 -1.23
C PRO A 21 8.66 -1.03 -2.45
N GLU A 22 9.47 -0.83 -3.50
CA GLU A 22 9.05 -0.08 -4.70
C GLU A 22 7.81 -0.67 -5.37
N ASN A 23 7.72 -2.01 -5.43
CA ASN A 23 6.55 -2.71 -5.96
C ASN A 23 5.26 -2.44 -5.15
N ASN A 24 5.39 -2.21 -3.82
CA ASN A 24 4.25 -1.85 -2.98
C ASN A 24 3.82 -0.40 -3.27
N ILE A 25 4.76 0.52 -3.47
CA ILE A 25 4.47 1.91 -3.88
C ILE A 25 3.68 1.92 -5.19
N GLU A 26 4.14 1.19 -6.21
CA GLU A 26 3.42 1.10 -7.49
C GLU A 26 2.02 0.49 -7.33
N ALA A 27 1.87 -0.52 -6.47
CA ALA A 27 0.58 -1.15 -6.22
C ALA A 27 -0.41 -0.19 -5.55
N ILE A 28 0.05 0.59 -4.58
CA ILE A 28 -0.74 1.63 -3.91
C ILE A 28 -1.18 2.68 -4.93
N GLN A 29 -0.25 3.20 -5.75
CA GLN A 29 -0.56 4.18 -6.79
C GLN A 29 -1.59 3.66 -7.80
N ARG A 30 -1.47 2.38 -8.22
CA ARG A 30 -2.48 1.74 -9.08
C ARG A 30 -3.84 1.64 -8.39
N ALA A 31 -3.88 1.33 -7.10
CA ALA A 31 -5.14 1.27 -6.35
C ALA A 31 -5.79 2.66 -6.23
N GLU A 32 -5.01 3.69 -5.89
CA GLU A 32 -5.48 5.08 -5.83
C GLU A 32 -5.99 5.58 -7.19
N ALA A 33 -5.28 5.27 -8.28
CA ALA A 33 -5.72 5.59 -9.65
C ALA A 33 -7.06 4.92 -10.02
N ASN A 34 -7.41 3.81 -9.37
CA ASN A 34 -8.70 3.13 -9.54
C ASN A 34 -9.77 3.60 -8.53
N GLY A 35 -9.50 4.69 -7.79
CA GLY A 35 -10.45 5.28 -6.85
C GLY A 35 -10.57 4.56 -5.50
N VAL A 36 -9.56 3.77 -5.14
CA VAL A 36 -9.46 3.16 -3.80
C VAL A 36 -8.70 4.12 -2.88
N LEU A 37 -9.27 4.42 -1.72
CA LEU A 37 -8.51 5.07 -0.64
C LEU A 37 -7.61 4.02 0.01
N VAL A 38 -6.31 4.28 0.05
CA VAL A 38 -5.32 3.39 0.70
C VAL A 38 -4.75 4.10 1.92
#